data_AF-A0A952RZQ6-F1
#
_entry.id   AF-A0A952RZQ6-F1
#
_cell.length_a   1.000
_cell.length_b   1.000
_cell.length_c   1.000
_cell.angle_alpha   90.00
_cell.angle_beta   90.00
_cell.angle_gamma   90.00
#
_symmetry.space_group_name_H-M   'P 1'
#
loop_
_entity.id
_entity.type
_entity.pdbx_description
1 polymer ?
#
loop_
_entity_poly.entity_id
_entity_poly.type
_entity_poly.pdbx_seq_one_letter_code
_entity_poly.pdbx_strand_id
1 'polypeptide(L)'
;MVFGFLKRKKNTDLEAERRRFLSEHGRITDGRIIDSEQTAAGEVVFYTYSLNGVDFESSELLTAEQQADQLKYAPGAKIGVRYDPKNQGNSMLD
;
A
#
# COMPACT_ATOMS: atom_id res chain seq x y z
N MET A 1 19.33 -26.60 27.40
CA MET A 1 18.44 -25.42 27.52
C MET A 1 19.20 -24.27 26.87
N VAL A 2 18.74 -23.60 25.81
CA VAL A 2 17.45 -22.89 25.68
C VAL A 2 17.12 -22.79 24.19
N PHE A 3 15.94 -23.26 23.78
CA PHE A 3 15.37 -22.93 22.46
C PHE A 3 14.75 -21.53 22.56
N GLY A 4 15.31 -20.56 21.83
CA GLY A 4 14.76 -19.22 21.72
C GLY A 4 13.47 -19.24 20.90
N PHE A 5 12.33 -19.09 21.58
CA PHE A 5 11.03 -18.94 20.95
C PHE A 5 10.92 -17.58 20.26
N LEU A 6 11.27 -17.51 18.97
CA LEU A 6 10.87 -16.40 18.12
C LEU A 6 9.35 -16.44 17.97
N LYS A 7 8.64 -15.63 18.77
CA LYS A 7 7.25 -15.27 18.54
C LYS A 7 7.16 -14.64 17.14
N ARG A 8 6.53 -15.33 16.19
CA ARG A 8 5.95 -14.68 15.01
C ARG A 8 4.96 -13.63 15.52
N LYS A 9 5.36 -12.35 15.57
CA LYS A 9 4.40 -11.24 15.69
C LYS A 9 3.35 -11.48 14.59
N LYS A 10 2.06 -11.52 14.97
CA LYS A 10 0.96 -11.70 14.03
C LYS A 10 1.09 -10.64 12.93
N ASN A 11 1.16 -11.08 11.67
CA ASN A 11 1.40 -10.22 10.50
C ASN A 11 0.41 -9.04 10.43
N THR A 12 -0.82 -9.24 10.91
CA THR A 12 -1.88 -8.22 10.99
C THR A 12 -1.51 -7.00 11.83
N ASP A 13 -0.82 -7.19 12.96
CA ASP A 13 -0.40 -6.05 13.80
C ASP A 13 0.64 -5.19 13.07
N LEU A 14 1.53 -5.81 12.29
CA LEU A 14 2.60 -5.10 11.58
C LEU A 14 2.07 -4.22 10.45
N GLU A 15 1.09 -4.70 9.68
CA GLU A 15 0.47 -3.90 8.61
C GLU A 15 -0.33 -2.72 9.17
N ALA A 16 -1.05 -2.94 10.28
CA ALA A 16 -1.75 -1.87 10.98
C ALA A 16 -0.78 -0.83 11.56
N GLU A 17 0.32 -1.27 12.18
CA GLU A 17 1.40 -0.38 12.64
C GLU A 17 2.01 0.42 11.47
N ARG A 18 2.26 -0.24 10.33
CA ARG A 18 2.79 0.40 9.10
C ARG A 18 1.83 1.46 8.56
N ARG A 19 0.54 1.13 8.43
CA ARG A 19 -0.48 2.07 7.94
C ARG A 19 -0.63 3.26 8.87
N ARG A 20 -0.65 3.05 10.20
CA ARG A 20 -0.66 4.15 11.17
C ARG A 20 0.55 5.06 11.03
N PHE A 21 1.74 4.46 10.95
CA PHE A 21 2.98 5.21 10.76
C PHE A 21 2.93 6.07 9.48
N LEU A 22 2.51 5.48 8.36
CA LEU A 22 2.38 6.20 7.09
C LEU A 22 1.31 7.29 7.19
N SER A 23 0.16 7.06 7.82
CA SER A 23 -0.87 8.09 7.99
C SER A 23 -0.38 9.29 8.81
N GLU A 24 0.49 9.07 9.80
CA GLU A 24 1.02 10.12 10.66
C GLU A 24 2.24 10.86 10.07
N HIS A 25 3.12 10.14 9.36
CA HIS A 25 4.44 10.66 8.96
C HIS A 25 4.67 10.67 7.44
N GLY A 26 3.80 10.02 6.68
CA GLY A 26 3.93 9.89 5.23
C GLY A 26 3.63 11.19 4.49
N ARG A 27 4.18 11.31 3.28
CA ARG A 27 3.87 12.38 2.33
C ARG A 27 2.98 11.84 1.23
N ILE A 28 2.17 12.70 0.64
CA ILE A 28 1.27 12.34 -0.46
C ILE A 28 1.89 12.80 -1.77
N THR A 29 1.84 11.93 -2.76
CA THR A 29 2.13 12.23 -4.17
C THR A 29 1.01 11.70 -5.04
N ASP A 30 0.89 12.23 -6.25
CA ASP A 30 0.05 11.62 -7.27
C ASP A 30 0.67 10.32 -7.78
N GLY A 31 -0.18 9.32 -7.97
CA GLY A 31 0.13 8.06 -8.63
C GLY A 31 -0.96 7.67 -9.62
N ARG A 32 -0.77 6.53 -10.25
CA ARG A 32 -1.71 5.97 -11.22
C ARG A 32 -1.84 4.47 -11.03
N ILE A 33 -3.07 3.96 -11.07
CA ILE A 33 -3.29 2.52 -11.15
C ILE A 33 -2.85 2.04 -12.53
N ILE A 34 -2.03 1.01 -12.57
CA ILE A 34 -1.57 0.36 -13.81
C ILE A 34 -2.36 -0.91 -14.10
N ASP A 35 -2.78 -1.64 -13.06
CA ASP A 35 -3.53 -2.88 -13.20
C ASP A 35 -4.33 -3.20 -11.91
N SER A 36 -5.30 -4.10 -12.01
CA SER A 36 -5.99 -4.68 -10.86
C SER A 36 -6.29 -6.17 -11.06
N GLU A 37 -6.13 -6.95 -9.99
CA GLU A 37 -6.36 -8.40 -9.97
C GLU A 37 -7.33 -8.78 -8.84
N GLN A 38 -8.37 -9.52 -9.19
CA GLN A 38 -9.30 -10.07 -8.20
C GLN A 38 -8.72 -11.37 -7.62
N THR A 39 -8.36 -11.35 -6.33
CA THR A 39 -7.87 -12.53 -5.59
C THR A 39 -8.92 -13.07 -4.63
N ALA A 40 -8.67 -14.25 -4.05
CA ALA A 40 -9.52 -14.83 -3.01
C ALA A 40 -9.60 -13.98 -1.72
N ALA A 41 -8.62 -13.10 -1.50
CA ALA A 41 -8.58 -12.19 -0.35
C ALA A 41 -9.23 -10.82 -0.61
N GLY A 42 -9.58 -10.52 -1.88
CA GLY A 42 -10.06 -9.22 -2.31
C GLY A 42 -9.37 -8.73 -3.59
N GLU A 43 -9.69 -7.51 -4.01
CA GLU A 43 -9.06 -6.87 -5.17
C GLU A 43 -7.70 -6.29 -4.78
N VAL A 44 -6.66 -6.73 -5.48
CA VAL A 44 -5.29 -6.20 -5.38
C VAL A 44 -5.08 -5.25 -6.54
N VAL A 45 -4.65 -4.02 -6.26
CA VAL A 45 -4.35 -3.05 -7.30
C VAL A 45 -2.86 -2.81 -7.37
N PHE A 46 -2.37 -2.64 -8.58
CA PHE A 46 -1.00 -2.30 -8.90
C PHE A 46 -0.96 -0.85 -9.33
N TYR A 47 -0.01 -0.09 -8.80
CA TYR A 47 0.08 1.34 -9.05
C TYR A 47 1.52 1.82 -9.14
N THR A 48 1.70 2.91 -9.87
CA THR A 48 2.98 3.60 -10.02
C THR A 48 2.90 5.03 -9.52
N TYR A 49 4.01 5.54 -9.01
CA TYR A 49 4.16 6.93 -8.61
C TYR A 49 5.62 7.35 -8.82
N SER A 50 5.82 8.63 -9.16
CA SER A 50 7.15 9.15 -9.49
C SER A 50 7.61 10.13 -8.42
N LEU A 51 8.83 9.94 -7.90
CA LEU A 51 9.46 10.82 -6.93
C LEU A 51 10.83 11.27 -7.47
N ASN A 52 11.02 12.59 -7.64
CA ASN A 52 12.29 13.16 -8.12
C ASN A 52 12.84 12.51 -9.40
N GLY A 53 11.96 12.10 -10.33
CA GLY A 53 12.33 11.43 -11.58
C GLY A 53 12.62 9.93 -11.46
N VAL A 54 12.35 9.33 -10.30
CA VAL A 54 12.40 7.87 -10.10
C VAL A 54 10.98 7.34 -10.03
N ASP A 55 10.66 6.37 -10.89
CA ASP A 55 9.38 5.68 -10.89
C ASP A 55 9.41 4.51 -9.91
N PHE A 56 8.41 4.46 -9.05
CA PHE A 56 8.16 3.38 -8.12
C PHE A 56 6.92 2.62 -8.56
N GLU A 57 6.91 1.32 -8.32
CA GLU A 57 5.77 0.45 -8.53
C GLU A 57 5.48 -0.29 -7.23
N SER A 58 4.20 -0.40 -6.89
CA SER A 58 3.76 -1.13 -5.70
C SER A 58 2.39 -1.74 -5.92
N SER A 59 1.99 -2.63 -5.01
CA SER A 59 0.68 -3.25 -5.01
C SER A 59 0.08 -3.25 -3.61
N GLU A 60 -1.24 -3.11 -3.54
CA GLU A 60 -1.96 -3.13 -2.27
C GLU A 60 -3.32 -3.80 -2.41
N LEU A 61 -3.70 -4.57 -1.37
CA LEU A 61 -5.03 -5.13 -1.25
C LEU A 61 -5.99 -4.03 -0.81
N LEU A 62 -7.03 -3.78 -1.62
CA LEU A 62 -8.06 -2.80 -1.29
C LEU A 62 -8.82 -3.22 -0.04
N THR A 63 -9.07 -2.24 0.83
CA THR A 63 -10.00 -2.42 1.94
C THR A 63 -11.43 -2.57 1.44
N ALA A 64 -12.32 -3.13 2.25
CA ALA A 64 -13.73 -3.29 1.89
C ALA A 64 -14.42 -1.96 1.54
N GLU A 65 -14.01 -0.86 2.18
CA GLU A 65 -14.52 0.49 1.89
C GLU A 65 -14.02 1.00 0.53
N GLN A 66 -12.75 0.75 0.18
CA GLN A 66 -12.19 1.12 -1.12
C GLN A 66 -12.78 0.29 -2.26
N GLN A 67 -13.08 -0.99 -2.03
CA GLN A 67 -13.74 -1.85 -3.01
C GLN A 67 -15.16 -1.39 -3.37
N ALA A 68 -15.81 -0.58 -2.52
CA ALA A 68 -17.11 0.00 -2.84
C ALA A 68 -17.01 1.07 -3.96
N ASP A 69 -15.82 1.62 -4.21
CA ASP A 69 -15.54 2.60 -5.26
C ASP A 69 -14.53 2.03 -6.28
N GLN A 70 -14.94 0.97 -6.98
CA GLN A 70 -14.11 0.31 -8.01
C GLN A 70 -13.60 1.26 -9.10
N LEU A 71 -14.37 2.30 -9.44
CA LEU A 71 -13.97 3.24 -10.50
C LEU A 71 -12.77 4.09 -10.08
N LYS A 72 -12.65 4.44 -8.80
CA LYS A 72 -11.49 5.18 -8.26
C LYS A 72 -10.20 4.37 -8.38
N TYR A 73 -10.28 3.05 -8.34
CA TYR A 73 -9.13 2.14 -8.34
C TYR A 73 -8.98 1.31 -9.62
N ALA A 74 -9.72 1.65 -10.67
CA ALA A 74 -9.61 0.98 -11.97
C ALA A 74 -8.29 1.34 -12.69
N PRO A 75 -7.76 0.46 -13.55
CA PRO A 75 -6.58 0.74 -14.36
C PRO A 75 -6.68 2.07 -15.12
N GLY A 76 -5.65 2.89 -14.97
CA GLY A 76 -5.58 4.22 -15.55
C GLY A 76 -6.09 5.35 -14.67
N ALA A 77 -6.76 5.06 -13.55
CA ALA A 77 -7.23 6.06 -12.59
C ALA A 77 -6.06 6.76 -11.88
N LYS A 78 -6.23 8.06 -11.59
CA LYS A 78 -5.29 8.84 -10.78
C LYS A 78 -5.64 8.66 -9.31
N ILE A 79 -4.63 8.42 -8.50
CA ILE A 79 -4.78 8.12 -7.07
C ILE A 79 -3.78 8.92 -6.24
N GLY A 80 -4.13 9.18 -4.98
CA GLY A 80 -3.16 9.62 -3.99
C GLY A 80 -2.35 8.43 -3.47
N VAL A 81 -1.04 8.56 -3.48
CA VAL A 81 -0.12 7.58 -2.86
C VAL A 81 0.54 8.25 -1.68
N ARG A 82 0.35 7.67 -0.49
CA ARG A 82 1.06 8.09 0.71
C ARG A 82 2.32 7.23 0.88
N TYR A 83 3.49 7.86 0.95
CA TYR A 83 4.79 7.19 1.03
C TYR A 83 5.64 7.70 2.21
N ASP A 84 6.57 6.89 2.69
CA ASP A 84 7.57 7.31 3.68
C ASP A 84 8.73 8.06 2.99
N PRO A 85 8.98 9.34 3.31
CA PRO A 85 10.07 10.09 2.69
C PRO A 85 11.48 9.53 3.00
N LYS A 86 11.63 8.78 4.10
CA LYS A 86 12.90 8.11 4.47
C LYS A 86 13.05 6.74 3.79
N ASN A 87 11.93 6.10 3.44
CA ASN A 87 11.89 4.83 2.73
C ASN A 87 10.84 4.89 1.62
N GLN A 88 11.22 5.47 0.48
CA GLN A 88 10.29 5.84 -0.58
C GLN A 88 9.49 4.67 -1.16
N GLY A 89 10.02 3.45 -1.11
CA GLY A 89 9.29 2.25 -1.56
C GLY A 89 8.17 1.81 -0.61
N ASN A 90 8.19 2.26 0.65
CA ASN A 90 7.10 2.00 1.60
C ASN A 90 5.96 2.99 1.34
N SER A 91 4.90 2.50 0.70
CA SER A 91 3.77 3.30 0.25
C SER A 91 2.42 2.61 0.52
N MET A 92 1.35 3.38 0.50
CA MET A 92 -0.04 2.92 0.59
C MET A 92 -0.97 3.85 -0.16
N LEU A 93 -2.15 3.35 -0.51
CA LEU A 93 -3.20 4.13 -1.15
C LEU A 93 -3.88 5.07 -0.14
N ASP A 94 -4.18 6.29 -0.58
CA ASP A 94 -4.98 7.26 0.20
C ASP A 94 -6.49 7.20 -0.10
#